data_AF-A0A0A9VSS7-F1
#
_entry.id   AF-A0A0A9VSS7-F1
#
_cell.length_a   1.000
_cell.length_b   1.000
_cell.length_c   1.000
_cell.angle_alpha   90.00
_cell.angle_beta   90.00
_cell.angle_gamma   90.00
#
_symmetry.space_group_name_H-M   'P 1'
#
loop_
_entity.id
_entity.type
_entity.pdbx_description
1 polymer ?
#
loop_
_entity_poly.entity_id
_entity_poly.type
_entity_poly.pdbx_seq_one_letter_code
_entity_poly.pdbx_strand_id
1 'polypeptide(L)'
;SLLQVCERIPTIGTQLKILSTVKATMLGAQEILPRRENAELEGGTEEDQEATDMLVGNAQNLMQSVKETVRAAEAASIKIRTDAGIRLRWVRRQPWYNCY
;
A
#
# COMPACT_ATOMS: atom_id res chain seq x y z
N SER A 1 -6.71 15.70 10.46
CA SER A 1 -5.42 16.22 10.98
C SER A 1 -4.30 15.23 10.64
N LEU A 2 -3.01 15.61 10.76
CA LEU A 2 -1.89 14.69 10.48
C LEU A 2 -1.97 13.40 11.31
N LEU A 3 -2.32 13.50 12.59
CA LEU A 3 -2.44 12.34 13.48
C LEU A 3 -3.48 11.33 12.98
N GLN A 4 -4.67 11.80 12.63
CA GLN A 4 -5.77 10.94 12.15
C GLN A 4 -5.41 10.17 10.87
N VAL A 5 -4.62 10.77 9.96
CA VAL A 5 -4.21 10.08 8.73
C VAL A 5 -3.06 9.11 8.98
N CYS A 6 -2.12 9.45 9.88
CA CYS A 6 -1.02 8.56 10.27
C CYS A 6 -1.53 7.28 10.98
N GLU A 7 -2.53 7.40 11.86
CA GLU A 7 -3.04 6.28 12.66
C GLU A 7 -3.72 5.18 11.82
N ARG A 8 -4.10 5.48 10.57
CA ARG A 8 -4.66 4.48 9.64
C ARG A 8 -3.60 3.54 9.07
N ILE A 9 -2.35 4.01 8.94
CA ILE A 9 -1.27 3.27 8.27
C ILE A 9 -0.95 1.94 9.00
N PRO A 10 -0.78 1.89 10.34
CA PRO A 10 -0.50 0.63 11.04
C PRO A 10 -1.57 -0.45 10.82
N THR A 11 -2.86 -0.07 10.83
CA THR A 11 -3.97 -0.98 10.61
C THR A 11 -3.94 -1.55 9.19
N ILE A 12 -3.81 -0.69 8.18
CA ILE A 12 -3.75 -1.12 6.78
C ILE A 12 -2.50 -1.97 6.54
N GLY A 13 -1.35 -1.60 7.12
CA GLY A 13 -0.11 -2.38 7.02
C GLY A 13 -0.19 -3.76 7.66
N THR A 14 -0.96 -3.90 8.75
CA THR A 14 -1.22 -5.22 9.36
C THR A 14 -2.08 -6.09 8.44
N GLN A 15 -3.12 -5.51 7.83
CA GLN A 15 -3.93 -6.20 6.83
C GLN A 15 -3.10 -6.65 5.63
N LEU A 16 -2.18 -5.81 5.13
CA LEU A 16 -1.30 -6.17 4.02
C LEU A 16 -0.46 -7.42 4.33
N LYS A 17 0.09 -7.52 5.54
CA LYS A 17 0.86 -8.70 5.98
C LYS A 17 0.01 -9.97 5.99
N ILE A 18 -1.22 -9.88 6.51
CA ILE A 18 -2.16 -11.00 6.57
C ILE A 18 -2.50 -11.46 5.16
N LEU A 19 -2.96 -10.56 4.30
CA LEU A 19 -3.34 -10.86 2.91
C LEU A 19 -2.16 -11.43 2.10
N SER A 20 -0.95 -10.91 2.33
CA SER A 20 0.26 -11.42 1.66
C SER A 20 0.57 -12.86 2.08
N THR A 21 0.36 -13.18 3.35
CA THR A 21 0.55 -14.54 3.87
C THR A 21 -0.48 -15.50 3.29
N VAL A 22 -1.76 -15.10 3.28
CA VAL A 22 -2.85 -15.90 2.69
C VAL A 22 -2.55 -16.22 1.22
N LYS A 23 -2.20 -15.21 0.41
CA LYS A 23 -1.85 -15.41 -1.00
C LYS A 23 -0.64 -16.33 -1.18
N ALA A 24 0.40 -16.17 -0.35
CA ALA A 24 1.57 -17.05 -0.40
C ALA A 24 1.20 -18.52 -0.11
N THR A 25 0.31 -18.77 0.87
CA THR A 25 -0.15 -20.14 1.15
C THR A 25 -1.01 -20.72 0.03
N MET A 26 -1.81 -19.91 -0.66
CA MET A 26 -2.64 -20.34 -1.79
C MET A 26 -1.78 -20.76 -2.98
N LEU A 27 -0.74 -19.97 -3.30
CA LEU A 27 0.22 -20.31 -4.35
C LEU A 27 0.99 -21.60 -4.02
N GLY A 28 1.43 -21.76 -2.76
CA GLY A 28 2.12 -22.98 -2.32
C GLY A 28 1.24 -24.24 -2.33
N ALA A 29 -0.05 -24.10 -2.04
CA ALA A 29 -1.00 -25.22 -2.11
C ALA A 29 -1.28 -25.68 -3.55
N GLN A 30 -1.29 -24.75 -4.51
CA GLN A 30 -1.42 -25.08 -5.95
C GLN A 30 -0.22 -25.86 -6.49
N GLU A 31 1.00 -25.68 -5.95
CA GLU A 31 2.18 -26.45 -6.37
C GLU A 31 2.15 -27.93 -5.92
N ILE A 32 1.45 -28.26 -4.83
CA ILE A 32 1.47 -29.60 -4.21
C ILE A 32 0.47 -30.56 -4.89
N LEU A 33 -0.59 -30.04 -5.53
CA LEU A 33 -1.56 -30.87 -6.25
C LEU A 33 -1.24 -30.90 -7.74
N PRO A 34 -1.18 -32.08 -8.39
CA PRO A 34 -0.92 -32.16 -9.82
C PRO A 34 -2.04 -31.43 -10.55
N ARG A 35 -1.67 -30.37 -11.28
CA ARG A 35 -2.55 -29.65 -12.20
C ARG A 35 -3.17 -30.70 -13.13
N ARG A 36 -4.45 -31.01 -12.93
CA ARG A 36 -5.17 -31.95 -13.79
C ARG A 36 -4.89 -31.55 -15.23
N GLU A 37 -4.43 -32.49 -16.04
CA GLU A 37 -3.89 -32.29 -17.39
C GLU A 37 -4.84 -31.52 -18.34
N ASN A 38 -6.12 -31.40 -17.95
CA ASN A 38 -7.17 -30.70 -18.70
C ASN A 38 -7.85 -29.57 -17.92
N ALA A 39 -7.27 -29.09 -16.81
CA ALA A 39 -7.74 -27.88 -16.14
C ALA A 39 -7.26 -26.69 -16.96
N GLU A 40 -8.21 -26.07 -17.66
CA GLU A 40 -8.06 -24.96 -18.58
C GLU A 40 -6.99 -23.96 -18.13
N LEU A 41 -6.22 -23.48 -19.12
CA LEU A 41 -5.25 -22.39 -19.07
C LEU A 41 -5.87 -21.03 -18.68
N GLU A 42 -7.05 -21.02 -18.08
CA GLU A 42 -7.69 -19.81 -17.59
C GLU A 42 -7.19 -19.51 -16.16
N GLY A 43 -7.27 -18.24 -15.80
CA GLY A 43 -6.63 -17.66 -14.61
C GLY A 43 -6.87 -18.48 -13.34
N GLY A 44 -5.98 -18.29 -12.35
CA GLY A 44 -6.09 -18.91 -11.04
C GLY A 44 -7.55 -18.92 -10.56
N THR A 45 -7.94 -20.01 -9.90
CA THR A 45 -9.29 -20.26 -9.35
C THR A 45 -9.95 -18.97 -8.85
N GLU A 46 -11.28 -18.82 -8.92
CA GLU A 46 -11.97 -17.58 -8.48
C GLU A 46 -11.45 -17.05 -7.12
N GLU A 47 -11.19 -17.95 -6.17
CA GLU A 47 -10.56 -17.65 -4.88
C GLU A 47 -9.18 -16.96 -4.99
N ASP A 48 -8.34 -17.39 -5.92
CA ASP A 48 -7.01 -16.85 -6.18
C ASP A 48 -7.08 -15.44 -6.78
N GLN A 49 -8.06 -15.21 -7.65
CA GLN A 49 -8.35 -13.89 -8.20
C GLN A 49 -8.86 -12.95 -7.09
N GLU A 50 -9.81 -13.39 -6.27
CA GLU A 50 -10.33 -12.62 -5.12
C GLU A 50 -9.22 -12.26 -4.13
N ALA A 51 -8.34 -13.22 -3.81
CA ALA A 51 -7.19 -12.97 -2.93
C ALA A 51 -6.23 -11.91 -3.51
N THR A 52 -6.06 -11.89 -4.83
CA THR A 52 -5.27 -10.88 -5.53
C THR A 52 -5.95 -9.51 -5.49
N ASP A 53 -7.25 -9.45 -5.73
CA ASP A 53 -8.01 -8.20 -5.73
C ASP A 53 -8.04 -7.55 -4.34
N MET A 54 -8.19 -8.36 -3.28
CA MET A 54 -8.07 -7.90 -1.89
C MET A 54 -6.69 -7.31 -1.59
N LEU A 55 -5.62 -7.94 -2.09
CA LEU A 55 -4.26 -7.45 -1.94
C LEU A 55 -4.05 -6.10 -2.66
N VAL A 56 -4.50 -6.01 -3.91
CA VAL A 56 -4.39 -4.78 -4.71
C VAL A 56 -5.16 -3.64 -4.05
N GLY A 57 -6.40 -3.88 -3.60
CA GLY A 57 -7.19 -2.89 -2.89
C GLY A 57 -6.54 -2.43 -1.59
N ASN A 58 -5.96 -3.35 -0.82
CA ASN A 58 -5.23 -3.00 0.39
C ASN A 58 -3.98 -2.15 0.11
N ALA A 59 -3.20 -2.50 -0.91
CA ALA A 59 -2.01 -1.75 -1.33
C ALA A 59 -2.37 -0.33 -1.84
N GLN A 60 -3.46 -0.20 -2.59
CA GLN A 60 -3.98 1.10 -3.03
C GLN A 60 -4.36 1.98 -1.84
N ASN A 61 -5.09 1.42 -0.87
CA ASN A 61 -5.49 2.11 0.36
C ASN A 61 -4.29 2.56 1.20
N LEU A 62 -3.25 1.70 1.30
CA LEU A 62 -2.02 2.03 1.99
C LEU A 62 -1.32 3.21 1.31
N MET A 63 -1.12 3.12 0.00
CA MET A 63 -0.43 4.16 -0.76
C MET A 63 -1.17 5.50 -0.71
N GLN A 64 -2.50 5.46 -0.75
CA GLN A 64 -3.32 6.66 -0.62
C GLN A 64 -3.17 7.28 0.78
N SER A 65 -3.22 6.47 1.83
CA SER A 65 -3.05 6.94 3.22
C SER A 65 -1.65 7.53 3.47
N VAL A 66 -0.61 6.93 2.86
CA VAL A 66 0.76 7.47 2.90
C VAL A 66 0.85 8.81 2.17
N LYS A 67 0.28 8.93 0.96
CA LYS A 67 0.26 10.20 0.20
C LYS A 67 -0.43 11.33 0.99
N GLU A 68 -1.57 11.04 1.60
CA GLU A 68 -2.31 11.99 2.44
C GLU A 68 -1.48 12.42 3.65
N THR A 69 -0.82 11.45 4.31
CA THR A 69 0.07 11.71 5.44
C THR A 69 1.23 12.62 5.07
N VAL A 70 1.89 12.38 3.93
CA VAL A 70 3.00 13.22 3.44
C VAL A 70 2.52 14.65 3.19
N ARG A 71 1.38 14.82 2.51
CA ARG A 71 0.79 16.15 2.26
C ARG A 71 0.42 16.88 3.56
N ALA A 72 -0.18 16.16 4.51
CA ALA A 72 -0.54 16.73 5.81
C ALA A 72 0.70 17.12 6.63
N ALA A 73 1.78 16.34 6.55
CA ALA A 73 3.04 16.61 7.22
C ALA A 73 3.76 17.82 6.61
N GLU A 74 3.76 17.94 5.28
CA GLU A 74 4.27 19.11 4.57
C GLU A 74 3.50 20.38 4.99
N ALA A 75 2.17 20.33 4.96
CA ALA A 75 1.33 21.45 5.39
C ALA A 75 1.53 21.83 6.87
N ALA A 76 1.67 20.83 7.76
CA ALA A 76 1.95 21.06 9.17
C ALA A 76 3.32 21.71 9.38
N SER A 77 4.32 21.37 8.55
CA SER A 77 5.69 21.87 8.69
C SER A 77 5.83 23.39 8.55
N ILE A 78 4.90 24.05 7.86
CA ILE A 78 4.84 25.51 7.71
C ILE A 78 4.57 26.18 9.08
N LYS A 79 3.83 25.49 9.96
CA LYS A 79 3.39 26.01 11.27
C LYS A 79 4.26 25.54 12.43
N ILE A 80 5.27 24.70 12.18
CA ILE A 80 6.18 24.22 13.23
C ILE A 80 7.13 25.34 13.64
N ARG A 81 7.25 25.59 14.94
CA ARG A 81 8.20 26.57 15.47
C ARG A 81 9.63 26.21 15.03
N THR A 82 10.41 27.21 14.65
CA THR A 82 11.77 27.03 14.12
C THR A 82 12.73 26.36 15.10
N ASP A 83 12.40 26.35 16.39
CA ASP A 83 13.16 25.78 17.51
C ASP A 83 12.74 24.36 17.93
N ALA A 84 11.81 23.72 17.22
CA ALA A 84 11.15 22.48 17.65
C ALA A 84 12.06 21.22 17.71
N GLY A 85 13.38 21.34 17.54
CA GLY A 85 14.35 20.26 17.60
C GLY A 85 14.33 19.32 16.37
N ILE A 86 13.18 18.73 16.05
CA ILE A 86 13.01 17.79 14.92
C ILE A 86 12.24 18.48 13.79
N ARG A 87 12.83 18.51 12.59
CA ARG A 87 12.23 19.10 11.39
C ARG A 87 12.43 18.21 10.18
N LEU A 88 11.38 18.06 9.37
CA LEU A 88 11.46 17.45 8.05
C LEU A 88 11.88 18.52 7.03
N ARG A 89 12.77 18.16 6.11
CA ARG A 89 13.22 19.02 5.02
C ARG A 89 12.39 18.75 3.76
N TRP A 90 11.60 19.74 3.34
CA TRP A 90 10.77 19.68 2.14
C TRP A 90 11.45 20.41 0.98
N VAL A 91 11.89 19.66 -0.04
CA VAL A 91 12.51 20.21 -1.25
C VAL A 91 11.91 19.50 -2.46
N ARG A 92 11.37 20.27 -3.41
CA ARG A 92 10.79 19.73 -4.64
C ARG A 92 11.90 19.24 -5.58
N ARG A 93 11.80 18.01 -6.09
CA ARG A 93 12.82 17.43 -6.99
C ARG A 93 12.74 17.92 -8.44
N GLN A 94 11.54 18.29 -8.90
CA GLN A 94 11.28 18.78 -10.26
C GLN A 94 10.62 20.17 -10.21
N PRO A 95 10.56 20.94 -11.31
CA PRO A 95 9.75 22.16 -11.40
C PRO A 95 8.25 21.86 -11.36
N TRP A 96 7.44 22.78 -10.84
CA TRP A 96 6.01 22.55 -10.62
C TRP A 96 5.16 22.43 -11.88
N TYR A 97 5.73 22.88 -12.97
CA TYR A 97 5.22 22.75 -14.32
C TYR A 97 6.03 21.68 -15.07
N ASN A 98 5.37 20.98 -15.99
CA ASN A 98 6.06 20.22 -17.02
C ASN A 98 6.33 21.19 -18.19
N CYS A 99 7.58 21.31 -18.60
CA CYS A 99 7.91 21.90 -19.90
C CYS A 99 7.61 20.83 -20.95
N TYR A 100 6.63 21.08 -21.82
CA TYR A 100 6.42 20.30 -23.04
C TYR A 100 7.24 20.91 -24.18
#